data_AF-A0A529LYV4-F1
#
_entry.id   AF-A0A529LYV4-F1
#
_cell.length_a   1.000
_cell.length_b   1.000
_cell.length_c   1.000
_cell.angle_alpha   90.00
_cell.angle_beta   90.00
_cell.angle_gamma   90.00
#
_symmetry.space_group_name_H-M   'P 1'
#
loop_
_entity.id
_entity.type
_entity.pdbx_description
1 polymer ?
#
loop_
_entity_poly.entity_id
_entity_poly.type
_entity_poly.pdbx_seq_one_letter_code
_entity_poly.pdbx_strand_id
1 'polypeptide(L)'
;TSGKPAVSSPVPDWVTVHDDEIVAKMGFVGEVRVTVDRVKVRKRFLGWANFVFDTRSPFFGKSAGEVISLIVSGPELKPGTSNLALAGNNIWNNAQWQHGDVWTKLLQTIVMAFLGTLLGGIVAFPLAFLAARNITPSGLLSQILKRFFDFMRSVDMLIWALFFTRAFGPGPLAGSAAIFFTEIGTLGKVYSESLENIDDKPREGIKSTGANGLLVQRYGVMPEVIPIFVSQTLYQWESNTRGATIIGAVGAGGIGLKLWEAMRTNSNWANVFYMVLLILFVVFIFDNISNFLRRRLSRTIHDYNRIQAEQR
;
A
#
# COMPACT_ATOMS: atom_id res chain seq x y z
N THR A 1 50.94 -0.71 25.50
CA THR A 1 50.59 -1.95 24.75
C THR A 1 49.37 -1.66 23.89
N SER A 2 49.49 -1.79 22.57
CA SER A 2 48.55 -1.24 21.57
C SER A 2 47.11 -1.82 21.60
N GLY A 3 46.79 -2.78 22.49
CA GLY A 3 45.49 -3.46 22.54
C GLY A 3 45.12 -4.25 21.27
N LYS A 4 45.99 -4.25 20.26
CA LYS A 4 45.76 -4.87 18.97
C LYS A 4 45.70 -6.39 19.10
N PRO A 5 44.71 -7.04 18.47
CA PRO A 5 44.61 -8.48 18.50
C PRO A 5 45.84 -9.09 17.80
N ALA A 6 46.51 -10.04 18.46
CA ALA A 6 47.74 -10.67 17.98
C ALA A 6 47.60 -12.21 18.03
N VAL A 7 48.20 -12.90 17.05
CA VAL A 7 48.21 -14.36 16.97
C VAL A 7 49.59 -14.87 17.39
N SER A 8 49.64 -15.83 18.31
CA SER A 8 50.90 -16.34 18.90
C SER A 8 51.47 -17.59 18.21
N SER A 9 50.78 -18.14 17.19
CA SER A 9 51.08 -19.42 16.55
C SER A 9 50.98 -19.29 15.01
N PRO A 10 51.45 -20.28 14.23
CA PRO A 10 51.30 -20.24 12.76
C PRO A 10 49.85 -20.01 12.37
N VAL A 11 49.60 -18.99 11.55
CA VAL A 11 48.24 -18.58 11.17
C VAL A 11 47.63 -19.68 10.30
N PRO A 12 46.53 -20.32 10.73
CA PRO A 12 45.85 -21.33 9.91
C PRO A 12 45.17 -20.70 8.69
N ASP A 13 44.99 -21.46 7.61
CA ASP A 13 44.40 -20.98 6.34
C ASP A 13 42.97 -20.42 6.46
N TRP A 14 42.25 -20.79 7.53
CA TRP A 14 40.91 -20.30 7.83
C TRP A 14 40.90 -18.98 8.63
N VAL A 15 42.06 -18.45 9.00
CA VAL A 15 42.22 -17.17 9.71
C VAL A 15 42.96 -16.18 8.82
N THR A 16 42.38 -14.99 8.67
CA THR A 16 43.03 -13.85 8.00
C THR A 16 43.33 -12.78 9.04
N VAL A 17 44.59 -12.38 9.16
CA VAL A 17 45.05 -11.33 10.08
C VAL A 17 45.24 -10.04 9.30
N HIS A 18 44.56 -8.98 9.71
CA HIS A 18 44.75 -7.62 9.25
C HIS A 18 45.38 -6.77 10.38
N ASP A 19 45.84 -5.56 10.06
CA ASP A 19 46.54 -4.69 11.02
C ASP A 19 45.71 -4.31 12.26
N ASP A 20 44.37 -4.27 12.11
CA ASP A 20 43.43 -3.83 13.15
C ASP A 20 42.30 -4.84 13.43
N GLU A 21 42.20 -5.93 12.66
CA GLU A 21 41.20 -6.99 12.86
C GLU A 21 41.72 -8.39 12.54
N ILE A 22 41.22 -9.40 13.25
CA ILE A 22 41.42 -10.81 12.93
C ILE A 22 40.10 -11.41 12.50
N VAL A 23 40.06 -12.04 11.32
CA VAL A 23 38.87 -12.67 10.76
C VAL A 23 39.07 -14.17 10.68
N ALA A 24 38.33 -14.93 11.48
CA ALA A 24 38.24 -16.38 11.40
C ALA A 24 37.03 -16.78 10.54
N LYS A 25 37.28 -17.40 9.39
CA LYS A 25 36.24 -17.91 8.47
C LYS A 25 35.92 -19.36 8.82
N MET A 26 34.70 -19.64 9.27
CA MET A 26 34.21 -20.99 9.59
C MET A 26 33.45 -21.61 8.40
N GLY A 27 33.90 -21.34 7.17
CA GLY A 27 33.26 -21.81 5.94
C GLY A 27 31.80 -21.35 5.83
N PHE A 28 30.88 -22.31 5.63
CA PHE A 28 29.44 -22.03 5.50
C PHE A 28 28.76 -21.66 6.83
N VAL A 29 29.36 -22.02 7.98
CA VAL A 29 28.76 -21.80 9.30
C VAL A 29 28.80 -20.31 9.70
N GLY A 30 29.79 -19.57 9.20
CA GLY A 30 29.90 -18.14 9.53
C GLY A 30 31.33 -17.59 9.56
N GLU A 31 31.47 -16.43 10.19
CA GLU A 31 32.75 -15.80 10.46
C GLU A 31 32.77 -15.18 11.86
N VAL A 32 33.95 -15.17 12.48
CA VAL A 32 34.20 -14.45 13.74
C VAL A 32 35.22 -13.37 13.44
N ARG A 33 34.88 -12.12 13.75
CA ARG A 33 35.79 -10.98 13.64
C ARG A 33 36.16 -10.49 15.03
N VAL A 34 37.44 -10.34 15.28
CA VAL A 34 37.99 -9.79 16.51
C VAL A 34 38.67 -8.48 16.16
N THR A 35 38.12 -7.38 16.64
CA THR A 35 38.69 -6.03 16.54
C THR A 35 39.10 -5.59 17.95
N VAL A 36 39.91 -4.54 18.05
CA VAL A 36 40.40 -3.98 19.33
C VAL A 36 39.28 -3.70 20.34
N ASP A 37 38.11 -3.26 19.86
CA ASP A 37 36.97 -2.83 20.70
C ASP A 37 35.87 -3.89 20.81
N ARG A 38 35.87 -4.93 19.97
CA ARG A 38 34.73 -5.85 19.90
C ARG A 38 35.04 -7.20 19.23
N VAL A 39 34.27 -8.20 19.65
CA VAL A 39 34.17 -9.49 18.97
C VAL A 39 32.80 -9.57 18.29
N LYS A 40 32.78 -9.76 16.97
CA LYS A 40 31.57 -9.96 16.15
C LYS A 40 31.52 -11.39 15.65
N VAL A 41 30.56 -12.15 16.14
CA VAL A 41 30.26 -13.49 15.63
C VAL A 41 29.09 -13.40 14.65
N ARG A 42 29.32 -13.81 13.41
CA ARG A 42 28.29 -13.91 12.37
C ARG A 42 28.03 -15.36 12.05
N LYS A 43 26.91 -15.90 12.53
CA LYS A 43 26.42 -17.22 12.13
C LYS A 43 25.63 -17.09 10.83
N ARG A 44 26.05 -17.81 9.78
CA ARG A 44 25.30 -17.95 8.54
C ARG A 44 24.32 -19.12 8.70
N PHE A 45 23.09 -18.91 8.29
CA PHE A 45 22.05 -19.94 8.26
C PHE A 45 21.11 -19.63 7.10
N LEU A 46 20.42 -20.65 6.60
CA LEU A 46 19.44 -20.49 5.54
C LEU A 46 18.09 -20.05 6.14
N GLY A 47 17.47 -19.05 5.52
CA GLY A 47 16.17 -18.51 5.95
C GLY A 47 16.27 -17.25 6.80
N TRP A 48 15.24 -16.99 7.60
CA TRP A 48 15.11 -15.80 8.42
C TRP A 48 15.22 -16.13 9.91
N ALA A 49 16.22 -15.56 10.59
CA ALA A 49 16.43 -15.81 12.02
C ALA A 49 15.26 -15.24 12.80
N ASN A 50 14.73 -16.03 13.72
CA ASN A 50 13.77 -15.58 14.72
C ASN A 50 12.52 -14.93 14.10
N PHE A 51 12.19 -15.34 12.87
CA PHE A 51 11.04 -14.83 12.13
C PHE A 51 9.74 -15.11 12.87
N VAL A 52 9.56 -16.36 13.29
CA VAL A 52 8.34 -16.75 14.03
C VAL A 52 8.42 -16.30 15.48
N PHE A 53 9.49 -16.64 16.19
CA PHE A 53 9.67 -16.34 17.61
C PHE A 53 10.97 -15.58 17.85
N ASP A 54 10.86 -14.43 18.54
CA ASP A 54 12.02 -13.64 18.96
C ASP A 54 12.74 -14.29 20.16
N THR A 55 13.92 -13.78 20.51
CA THR A 55 14.74 -14.30 21.63
C THR A 55 14.08 -14.16 23.00
N ARG A 56 12.96 -13.43 23.11
CA ARG A 56 12.22 -13.21 24.36
C ARG A 56 11.02 -14.14 24.47
N SER A 57 10.65 -14.83 23.39
CA SER A 57 9.56 -15.78 23.37
C SER A 57 9.93 -17.05 24.16
N PRO A 58 9.00 -17.61 24.96
CA PRO A 58 9.16 -18.94 25.57
C PRO A 58 9.32 -20.08 24.55
N PHE A 59 8.93 -19.83 23.28
CA PHE A 59 9.07 -20.78 22.17
C PHE A 59 10.44 -20.67 21.47
N PHE A 60 11.29 -19.73 21.88
CA PHE A 60 12.61 -19.54 21.27
C PHE A 60 13.51 -20.77 21.44
N GLY A 61 14.17 -21.16 20.36
CA GLY A 61 15.11 -22.29 20.35
C GLY A 61 14.46 -23.68 20.38
N LYS A 62 13.13 -23.77 20.46
CA LYS A 62 12.39 -25.04 20.39
C LYS A 62 12.20 -25.49 18.93
N SER A 63 12.24 -26.79 18.70
CA SER A 63 11.91 -27.39 17.41
C SER A 63 10.44 -27.20 17.06
N ALA A 64 10.09 -27.30 15.78
CA ALA A 64 8.70 -27.16 15.33
C ALA A 64 7.76 -28.17 16.02
N GLY A 65 8.22 -29.41 16.22
CA GLY A 65 7.45 -30.45 16.92
C GLY A 65 7.21 -30.12 18.40
N GLU A 66 8.23 -29.59 19.09
CA GLU A 66 8.08 -29.16 20.50
C GLU A 66 7.15 -27.96 20.63
N VAL A 67 7.21 -27.00 19.71
CA VAL A 67 6.28 -25.86 19.69
C VAL A 67 4.85 -26.34 19.48
N ILE A 68 4.61 -27.22 18.50
CA ILE A 68 3.27 -27.77 18.23
C ILE A 68 2.77 -28.56 19.44
N SER A 69 3.61 -29.41 20.03
CA SER A 69 3.25 -30.15 21.25
C SER A 69 2.90 -29.22 22.40
N LEU A 70 3.67 -28.15 22.60
CA LEU A 70 3.37 -27.15 23.63
C LEU A 70 2.05 -26.42 23.36
N ILE A 71 1.76 -26.09 22.10
CA ILE A 71 0.52 -25.41 21.71
C ILE A 71 -0.71 -26.30 21.90
N VAL A 72 -0.62 -27.59 21.54
CA VAL A 72 -1.77 -28.51 21.50
C VAL A 72 -2.03 -29.17 22.86
N SER A 73 -0.98 -29.60 23.55
CA SER A 73 -1.10 -30.47 24.73
C SER A 73 -0.10 -30.17 25.84
N GLY A 74 0.68 -29.10 25.72
CA GLY A 74 1.70 -28.76 26.70
C GLY A 74 1.16 -28.03 27.93
N PRO A 75 1.96 -27.96 29.01
CA PRO A 75 1.65 -27.14 30.16
C PRO A 75 1.58 -25.66 29.76
N GLU A 76 0.71 -24.89 30.42
CA GLU A 76 0.60 -23.45 30.18
C GLU A 76 1.94 -22.75 30.46
N LEU A 77 2.44 -22.02 29.47
CA LEU A 77 3.70 -21.28 29.57
C LEU A 77 3.50 -19.91 30.24
N LYS A 78 2.29 -19.37 30.21
CA LYS A 78 1.90 -18.13 30.88
C LYS A 78 0.53 -18.31 31.54
N PRO A 79 0.41 -18.10 32.86
CA PRO A 79 -0.84 -18.33 33.58
C PRO A 79 -2.01 -17.55 32.97
N GLY A 80 -3.12 -18.24 32.70
CA GLY A 80 -4.37 -17.62 32.25
C GLY A 80 -4.41 -17.28 30.75
N THR A 81 -3.45 -17.78 29.95
CA THR A 81 -3.48 -17.65 28.49
C THR A 81 -3.14 -18.97 27.82
N SER A 82 -3.92 -19.37 26.82
CA SER A 82 -3.62 -20.58 26.05
C SER A 82 -2.30 -20.45 25.29
N ASN A 83 -1.56 -21.55 25.16
CA ASN A 83 -0.27 -21.56 24.46
C ASN A 83 -0.41 -21.17 22.98
N LEU A 84 -1.55 -21.44 22.35
CA LEU A 84 -1.88 -20.95 21.00
C LEU A 84 -1.99 -19.43 20.95
N ALA A 85 -2.74 -18.83 21.88
CA ALA A 85 -2.89 -17.37 21.95
C ALA A 85 -1.55 -16.68 22.28
N LEU A 86 -0.73 -17.29 23.15
CA LEU A 86 0.60 -16.81 23.46
C LEU A 86 1.52 -16.87 22.25
N ALA A 87 1.52 -17.98 21.50
CA ALA A 87 2.31 -18.14 20.28
C ALA A 87 1.91 -17.09 19.23
N GLY A 88 0.62 -16.91 18.99
CA GLY A 88 0.11 -15.88 18.09
C GLY A 88 0.51 -14.46 18.52
N ASN A 89 0.42 -14.15 19.81
CA ASN A 89 0.85 -12.85 20.34
C ASN A 89 2.36 -12.63 20.19
N ASN A 90 3.18 -13.66 20.40
CA ASN A 90 4.63 -13.58 20.24
C ASN A 90 5.05 -13.37 18.78
N ILE A 91 4.35 -14.00 17.83
CA ILE A 91 4.53 -13.76 16.40
C ILE A 91 4.13 -12.33 16.07
N TRP A 92 2.94 -11.88 16.51
CA TRP A 92 2.43 -10.54 16.21
C TRP A 92 3.33 -9.43 16.78
N ASN A 93 3.78 -9.57 18.02
CA ASN A 93 4.59 -8.59 18.74
C ASN A 93 6.10 -8.90 18.70
N ASN A 94 6.55 -9.62 17.68
CA ASN A 94 7.97 -9.95 17.49
C ASN A 94 8.81 -8.66 17.41
N ALA A 95 9.78 -8.46 18.32
CA ALA A 95 10.58 -7.23 18.31
C ALA A 95 11.55 -7.11 17.14
N GLN A 96 12.01 -8.23 16.58
CA GLN A 96 13.00 -8.22 15.50
C GLN A 96 12.36 -7.92 14.14
N TRP A 97 11.18 -8.50 13.89
CA TRP A 97 10.47 -8.42 12.60
C TRP A 97 9.27 -7.48 12.60
N GLN A 98 8.73 -7.15 13.78
CA GLN A 98 7.66 -6.17 13.98
C GLN A 98 6.42 -6.47 13.13
N HIS A 99 6.04 -7.75 13.00
CA HIS A 99 4.95 -8.20 12.13
C HIS A 99 3.67 -7.37 12.31
N GLY A 100 3.22 -7.19 13.55
CA GLY A 100 2.00 -6.45 13.82
C GLY A 100 2.04 -4.99 13.35
N ASP A 101 3.18 -4.31 13.51
CA ASP A 101 3.35 -2.95 13.01
C ASP A 101 3.35 -2.94 11.47
N VAL A 102 4.09 -3.84 10.82
CA VAL A 102 4.14 -3.95 9.35
C VAL A 102 2.75 -4.17 8.75
N TRP A 103 1.98 -5.12 9.29
CA TRP A 103 0.60 -5.38 8.83
C TRP A 103 -0.33 -4.20 9.07
N THR A 104 -0.21 -3.54 10.22
CA THR A 104 -1.01 -2.34 10.53
C THR A 104 -0.68 -1.21 9.56
N LYS A 105 0.61 -1.00 9.24
CA LYS A 105 1.07 0.02 8.29
C LYS A 105 0.65 -0.28 6.85
N LEU A 106 0.62 -1.56 6.47
CA LEU A 106 0.06 -2.00 5.18
C LEU A 106 -1.44 -1.69 5.08
N LEU A 107 -2.22 -2.05 6.10
CA LEU A 107 -3.64 -1.74 6.14
C LEU A 107 -3.88 -0.23 6.11
N GLN A 108 -3.07 0.52 6.85
CA GLN A 108 -3.08 1.98 6.84
C GLN A 108 -2.89 2.53 5.41
N THR A 109 -1.95 2.01 4.63
CA THR A 109 -1.72 2.39 3.22
C THR A 109 -2.95 2.12 2.34
N ILE A 110 -3.60 0.96 2.49
CA ILE A 110 -4.82 0.62 1.74
C ILE A 110 -5.97 1.56 2.12
N VAL A 111 -6.16 1.83 3.42
CA VAL A 111 -7.21 2.73 3.92
C VAL A 111 -6.98 4.16 3.46
N MET A 112 -5.74 4.63 3.43
CA MET A 112 -5.40 5.97 2.91
C MET A 112 -5.77 6.10 1.44
N ALA A 113 -5.38 5.12 0.63
CA ALA A 113 -5.73 5.09 -0.79
C ALA A 113 -7.24 5.02 -1.00
N PHE A 114 -7.95 4.21 -0.21
CA PHE A 114 -9.40 4.09 -0.27
C PHE A 114 -10.08 5.42 0.09
N LEU A 115 -9.76 5.99 1.24
CA LEU A 115 -10.38 7.23 1.72
C LEU A 115 -10.11 8.41 0.79
N GLY A 116 -8.85 8.57 0.35
CA GLY A 116 -8.48 9.63 -0.58
C GLY A 116 -9.22 9.52 -1.91
N THR A 117 -9.26 8.32 -2.48
CA THR A 117 -9.94 8.08 -3.76
C THR A 117 -11.45 8.22 -3.64
N LEU A 118 -12.06 7.70 -2.57
CA LEU A 118 -13.50 7.78 -2.34
C LEU A 118 -13.95 9.23 -2.16
N LEU A 119 -13.30 9.98 -1.27
CA LEU A 119 -13.63 11.39 -1.04
C LEU A 119 -13.37 12.22 -2.30
N GLY A 120 -12.27 11.94 -3.01
CA GLY A 120 -11.92 12.61 -4.26
C GLY A 120 -12.98 12.37 -5.32
N GLY A 121 -13.44 11.12 -5.45
CA GLY A 121 -14.54 10.73 -6.34
C GLY A 121 -15.87 11.38 -5.98
N ILE A 122 -16.22 11.45 -4.68
CA ILE A 122 -17.46 12.10 -4.21
C ILE A 122 -17.48 13.58 -4.56
N VAL A 123 -16.35 14.28 -4.45
CA VAL A 123 -16.24 15.71 -4.80
C VAL A 123 -16.10 15.91 -6.31
N ALA A 124 -15.34 15.05 -6.98
CA ALA A 124 -15.17 15.06 -8.43
C ALA A 124 -16.48 14.81 -9.17
N PHE A 125 -17.35 13.96 -8.63
CA PHE A 125 -18.63 13.61 -9.24
C PHE A 125 -19.49 14.83 -9.58
N PRO A 126 -19.95 15.68 -8.63
CA PRO A 126 -20.75 16.87 -8.96
C PRO A 126 -19.96 17.89 -9.78
N LEU A 127 -18.66 18.06 -9.54
CA LEU A 127 -17.82 18.99 -10.31
C LEU A 127 -17.69 18.57 -11.78
N ALA A 128 -17.71 17.27 -12.07
CA ALA A 128 -17.64 16.77 -13.44
C ALA A 128 -18.89 17.12 -14.27
N PHE A 129 -20.08 17.08 -13.67
CA PHE A 129 -21.32 17.54 -14.34
C PHE A 129 -21.27 19.04 -14.66
N LEU A 130 -20.73 19.84 -13.73
CA LEU A 130 -20.52 21.29 -13.95
C LEU A 130 -19.41 21.59 -14.97
N ALA A 131 -18.44 20.68 -15.13
CA ALA A 131 -17.37 20.81 -16.10
C ALA A 131 -17.77 20.35 -17.51
N ALA A 132 -18.74 19.44 -17.64
CA ALA A 132 -19.20 18.90 -18.92
C ALA A 132 -19.97 19.94 -19.75
N ARG A 133 -19.49 20.22 -20.96
CA ARG A 133 -20.00 21.26 -21.87
C ARG A 133 -21.37 20.93 -22.46
N ASN A 134 -21.71 19.65 -22.59
CA ASN A 134 -23.03 19.19 -23.04
C ASN A 134 -24.12 19.29 -21.94
N ILE A 135 -23.71 19.48 -20.68
CA ILE A 135 -24.61 19.55 -19.51
C ILE A 135 -24.71 20.98 -18.97
N THR A 136 -23.59 21.70 -18.91
CA THR A 136 -23.53 23.03 -18.30
C THR A 136 -23.90 24.14 -19.28
N PRO A 137 -24.85 25.03 -18.95
CA PRO A 137 -25.26 26.12 -19.84
C PRO A 137 -24.16 27.14 -20.14
N SER A 138 -23.23 27.35 -19.20
CA SER A 138 -22.12 28.31 -19.33
C SER A 138 -20.84 27.63 -19.82
N GLY A 139 -20.49 27.87 -21.09
CA GLY A 139 -19.23 27.39 -21.67
C GLY A 139 -17.99 27.92 -20.95
N LEU A 140 -18.06 29.12 -20.36
CA LEU A 140 -16.96 29.69 -19.58
C LEU A 140 -16.74 28.90 -18.28
N LEU A 141 -17.81 28.57 -17.55
CA LEU A 141 -17.72 27.79 -16.31
C LEU A 141 -17.13 26.40 -16.57
N SER A 142 -17.61 25.74 -17.62
CA SER A 142 -17.07 24.44 -18.07
C SER A 142 -15.57 24.52 -18.34
N GLN A 143 -15.11 25.55 -19.05
CA GLN A 143 -13.67 25.74 -19.33
C GLN A 143 -12.86 26.02 -18.06
N ILE A 144 -13.35 26.88 -17.16
CA ILE A 144 -12.66 27.19 -15.89
C ILE A 144 -12.47 25.92 -15.06
N LEU A 145 -13.52 25.11 -14.89
CA LEU A 145 -13.44 23.87 -14.12
C LEU A 145 -12.50 22.84 -14.75
N LYS A 146 -12.51 22.72 -16.09
CA LYS A 146 -11.55 21.86 -16.79
C LYS A 146 -10.10 22.32 -16.59
N ARG A 147 -9.85 23.63 -16.59
CA ARG A 147 -8.50 24.19 -16.31
C ARG A 147 -8.10 24.00 -14.86
N PHE A 148 -9.05 24.09 -13.94
CA PHE A 148 -8.82 23.74 -12.54
C PHE A 148 -8.40 22.27 -12.39
N PHE A 149 -9.07 21.33 -13.08
CA PHE A 149 -8.66 19.93 -13.06
C PHE A 149 -7.27 19.72 -13.68
N ASP A 150 -6.97 20.38 -14.80
CA ASP A 150 -5.64 20.33 -15.43
C ASP A 150 -4.56 20.86 -14.47
N PHE A 151 -4.85 21.91 -13.71
CA PHE A 151 -3.95 22.46 -12.70
C PHE A 151 -3.73 21.49 -11.53
N MET A 152 -4.80 20.92 -10.97
CA MET A 152 -4.70 19.91 -9.91
C MET A 152 -3.86 18.70 -10.34
N ARG A 153 -3.99 18.27 -11.61
CA ARG A 153 -3.20 17.17 -12.20
C ARG A 153 -1.75 17.55 -12.51
N SER A 154 -1.46 18.83 -12.67
CA SER A 154 -0.09 19.32 -12.92
C SER A 154 0.77 19.23 -11.66
N VAL A 155 0.15 19.26 -10.47
CA VAL A 155 0.84 19.07 -9.20
C VAL A 155 0.86 17.58 -8.88
N ASP A 156 2.07 17.00 -8.86
CA ASP A 156 2.25 15.59 -8.56
C ASP A 156 1.77 15.22 -7.14
N MET A 157 1.28 13.99 -6.97
CA MET A 157 0.82 13.46 -5.69
C MET A 157 1.89 13.56 -4.59
N LEU A 158 3.19 13.46 -4.93
CA LEU A 158 4.30 13.65 -4.00
C LEU A 158 4.37 15.08 -3.46
N ILE A 159 4.10 16.08 -4.29
CA ILE A 159 4.10 17.49 -3.87
C ILE A 159 2.96 17.72 -2.88
N TRP A 160 1.77 17.20 -3.17
CA TRP A 160 0.65 17.23 -2.22
C TRP A 160 0.98 16.51 -0.92
N ALA A 161 1.63 15.34 -0.99
CA ALA A 161 2.05 14.59 0.18
C ALA A 161 3.02 15.39 1.05
N LEU A 162 4.03 16.05 0.46
CA LEU A 162 4.96 16.92 1.18
C LEU A 162 4.24 18.12 1.83
N PHE A 163 3.34 18.76 1.09
CA PHE A 163 2.55 19.88 1.58
C PHE A 163 1.71 19.49 2.81
N PHE A 164 0.92 18.42 2.71
CA PHE A 164 0.08 17.98 3.83
C PHE A 164 0.85 17.35 4.97
N THR A 165 1.98 16.70 4.69
CA THR A 165 2.91 16.24 5.74
C THR A 165 3.44 17.42 6.54
N ARG A 166 3.71 18.55 5.89
CA ARG A 166 4.16 19.76 6.60
C ARG A 166 3.05 20.47 7.36
N ALA A 167 1.80 20.36 6.89
CA ALA A 167 0.62 20.98 7.50
C ALA A 167 0.08 20.19 8.70
N PHE A 168 -0.06 18.86 8.57
CA PHE A 168 -0.65 17.99 9.61
C PHE A 168 0.37 17.16 10.38
N GLY A 169 1.62 17.12 9.91
CA GLY A 169 2.64 16.20 10.39
C GLY A 169 2.66 14.88 9.61
N PRO A 170 3.69 14.04 9.83
CA PRO A 170 3.78 12.73 9.21
C PRO A 170 2.65 11.80 9.68
N GLY A 171 1.91 11.21 8.75
CA GLY A 171 0.83 10.30 9.12
C GLY A 171 -0.22 10.07 8.04
N PRO A 172 -1.14 9.12 8.30
CA PRO A 172 -2.11 8.67 7.31
C PRO A 172 -3.01 9.79 6.80
N LEU A 173 -3.35 10.75 7.68
CA LEU A 173 -4.18 11.90 7.31
C LEU A 173 -3.54 12.71 6.16
N ALA A 174 -2.22 12.92 6.21
CA ALA A 174 -1.50 13.65 5.18
C ALA A 174 -1.54 12.92 3.83
N GLY A 175 -1.34 11.61 3.82
CA GLY A 175 -1.40 10.84 2.57
C GLY A 175 -2.82 10.69 2.02
N SER A 176 -3.83 10.49 2.87
CA SER A 176 -5.24 10.50 2.43
C SER A 176 -5.62 11.85 1.81
N ALA A 177 -5.20 12.96 2.41
CA ALA A 177 -5.44 14.29 1.88
C ALA A 177 -4.70 14.51 0.54
N ALA A 178 -3.45 14.05 0.43
CA ALA A 178 -2.70 14.15 -0.82
C ALA A 178 -3.36 13.40 -1.98
N ILE A 179 -3.82 12.17 -1.71
CA ILE A 179 -4.58 11.37 -2.68
C ILE A 179 -5.90 12.07 -3.01
N PHE A 180 -6.64 12.55 -2.02
CA PHE A 180 -7.90 13.27 -2.20
C PHE A 180 -7.79 14.45 -3.18
N PHE A 181 -6.82 15.34 -2.98
CA PHE A 181 -6.63 16.51 -3.86
C PHE A 181 -6.20 16.11 -5.28
N THR A 182 -5.35 15.10 -5.39
CA THR A 182 -4.92 14.55 -6.69
C THR A 182 -6.10 13.93 -7.46
N GLU A 183 -6.98 13.23 -6.75
CA GLU A 183 -8.13 12.52 -7.32
C GLU A 183 -9.26 13.48 -7.73
N ILE A 184 -9.43 14.63 -7.07
CA ILE A 184 -10.36 15.68 -7.55
C ILE A 184 -10.01 16.09 -8.98
N GLY A 185 -8.73 16.33 -9.26
CA GLY A 185 -8.28 16.70 -10.61
C GLY A 185 -8.39 15.53 -11.59
N THR A 186 -7.94 14.35 -11.18
CA THR A 186 -7.87 13.18 -12.08
C THR A 186 -9.25 12.64 -12.42
N LEU A 187 -10.05 12.27 -11.41
CA LEU A 187 -11.42 11.78 -11.61
C LEU A 187 -12.33 12.87 -12.15
N GLY A 188 -12.20 14.12 -11.68
CA GLY A 188 -13.01 15.23 -12.18
C GLY A 188 -12.87 15.41 -13.68
N LYS A 189 -11.62 15.39 -14.19
CA LYS A 189 -11.36 15.45 -15.62
C LYS A 189 -11.93 14.25 -16.36
N VAL A 190 -11.59 13.04 -15.94
CA VAL A 190 -12.00 11.79 -16.61
C VAL A 190 -13.52 11.65 -16.62
N TYR A 191 -14.21 12.00 -15.54
CA TYR A 191 -15.66 12.02 -15.46
C TYR A 191 -16.27 13.07 -16.38
N SER A 192 -15.69 14.27 -16.43
CA SER A 192 -16.19 15.34 -17.31
C SER A 192 -16.07 14.98 -18.80
N GLU A 193 -14.96 14.36 -19.19
CA GLU A 193 -14.74 13.89 -20.56
C GLU A 193 -15.65 12.70 -20.89
N SER A 194 -15.83 11.79 -19.94
CA SER A 194 -16.77 10.68 -20.09
C SER A 194 -18.20 11.20 -20.29
N LEU A 195 -18.62 12.23 -19.54
CA LEU A 195 -19.92 12.87 -19.69
C LEU A 195 -20.11 13.51 -21.07
N GLU A 196 -19.06 14.11 -21.63
CA GLU A 196 -19.11 14.74 -22.95
C GLU A 196 -19.13 13.74 -24.11
N ASN A 197 -18.65 12.51 -23.88
CA ASN A 197 -18.56 11.47 -24.91
C ASN A 197 -19.81 10.59 -25.05
N ILE A 198 -20.85 10.81 -24.22
CA ILE A 198 -22.09 10.02 -24.24
C ILE A 198 -22.92 10.35 -25.48
N ASP A 199 -23.54 9.33 -26.07
CA ASP A 199 -24.50 9.51 -27.16
C ASP A 199 -25.74 10.25 -26.64
N ASP A 200 -26.16 11.31 -27.31
CA ASP A 200 -27.31 12.11 -26.89
C ASP A 200 -28.67 11.39 -27.11
N LYS A 201 -28.70 10.25 -27.82
CA LYS A 201 -29.95 9.51 -28.12
C LYS A 201 -30.80 9.13 -26.89
N PRO A 202 -30.27 8.56 -25.79
CA PRO A 202 -31.06 8.26 -24.59
C PRO A 202 -31.64 9.54 -23.96
N ARG A 203 -30.88 10.64 -24.02
CA ARG A 203 -31.29 11.95 -23.52
C ARG A 203 -32.46 12.50 -24.32
N GLU A 204 -32.39 12.41 -25.65
CA GLU A 204 -33.46 12.83 -26.57
C GLU A 204 -34.72 11.97 -26.42
N GLY A 205 -34.56 10.65 -26.25
CA GLY A 205 -35.66 9.72 -26.02
C GLY A 205 -36.49 10.09 -24.78
N ILE A 206 -35.83 10.37 -23.65
CA ILE A 206 -36.55 10.77 -22.42
C ILE A 206 -37.11 12.18 -22.53
N LYS A 207 -36.41 13.10 -23.22
CA LYS A 207 -36.93 14.44 -23.48
C LYS A 207 -38.21 14.39 -24.33
N SER A 208 -38.34 13.43 -25.24
CA SER A 208 -39.53 13.24 -26.08
C SER A 208 -40.79 12.87 -25.30
N THR A 209 -40.65 12.33 -24.08
CA THR A 209 -41.79 12.02 -23.21
C THR A 209 -42.28 13.22 -22.39
N GLY A 210 -41.73 14.42 -22.62
CA GLY A 210 -42.04 15.63 -21.85
C GLY A 210 -41.36 15.72 -20.48
N ALA A 211 -40.36 14.86 -20.21
CA ALA A 211 -39.64 14.86 -18.94
C ALA A 211 -38.81 16.14 -18.75
N ASN A 212 -38.76 16.65 -17.51
CA ASN A 212 -37.95 17.83 -17.18
C ASN A 212 -36.44 17.53 -17.26
N GLY A 213 -35.60 18.57 -17.33
CA GLY A 213 -34.15 18.43 -17.49
C GLY A 213 -33.47 17.59 -16.40
N LEU A 214 -34.00 17.58 -15.18
CA LEU A 214 -33.45 16.79 -14.08
C LEU A 214 -33.76 15.29 -14.24
N LEU A 215 -34.98 14.95 -14.69
CA LEU A 215 -35.38 13.59 -15.02
C LEU A 215 -34.59 13.06 -16.22
N VAL A 216 -34.35 13.91 -17.21
CA VAL A 216 -33.52 13.59 -18.38
C VAL A 216 -32.09 13.25 -17.96
N GLN A 217 -31.47 14.01 -17.05
CA GLN A 217 -30.12 13.67 -16.54
C GLN A 217 -30.13 12.40 -15.68
N ARG A 218 -31.11 12.25 -14.78
CA ARG A 218 -31.20 11.13 -13.85
C ARG A 218 -31.52 9.80 -14.52
N TYR A 219 -32.31 9.80 -15.57
CA TYR A 219 -32.75 8.56 -16.24
C TYR A 219 -32.10 8.36 -17.61
N GLY A 220 -31.57 9.40 -18.23
CA GLY A 220 -30.91 9.32 -19.53
C GLY A 220 -29.39 9.22 -19.46
N VAL A 221 -28.77 9.97 -18.54
CA VAL A 221 -27.30 10.07 -18.47
C VAL A 221 -26.73 9.19 -17.34
N MET A 222 -27.32 9.28 -16.15
CA MET A 222 -26.81 8.60 -14.94
C MET A 222 -26.63 7.07 -15.08
N PRO A 223 -27.59 6.30 -15.65
CA PRO A 223 -27.43 4.85 -15.77
C PRO A 223 -26.24 4.44 -16.64
N GLU A 224 -25.89 5.26 -17.64
CA GLU A 224 -24.80 4.99 -18.58
C GLU A 224 -23.43 5.38 -18.01
N VAL A 225 -23.36 6.48 -17.23
CA VAL A 225 -22.09 6.97 -16.67
C VAL A 225 -21.66 6.30 -15.38
N ILE A 226 -22.60 5.88 -14.53
CA ILE A 226 -22.27 5.27 -13.24
C ILE A 226 -21.30 4.11 -13.40
N PRO A 227 -21.51 3.17 -14.34
CA PRO A 227 -20.60 2.04 -14.47
C PRO A 227 -19.19 2.46 -14.95
N ILE A 228 -19.11 3.48 -15.81
CA ILE A 228 -17.82 4.07 -16.23
C ILE A 228 -17.13 4.69 -15.03
N PHE A 229 -17.83 5.52 -14.26
CA PHE A 229 -17.27 6.21 -13.09
C PHE A 229 -16.79 5.24 -12.01
N VAL A 230 -17.58 4.20 -11.71
CA VAL A 230 -17.18 3.17 -10.74
C VAL A 230 -15.95 2.42 -11.25
N SER A 231 -15.90 2.06 -12.53
CA SER A 231 -14.72 1.40 -13.12
C SER A 231 -13.46 2.28 -13.00
N GLN A 232 -13.58 3.57 -13.30
CA GLN A 232 -12.49 4.54 -13.19
C GLN A 232 -12.07 4.75 -11.73
N THR A 233 -13.02 4.85 -10.79
CA THR A 233 -12.73 4.95 -9.34
C THR A 233 -11.95 3.73 -8.87
N LEU A 234 -12.39 2.51 -9.23
CA LEU A 234 -11.73 1.27 -8.84
C LEU A 234 -10.32 1.16 -9.43
N TYR A 235 -10.13 1.64 -10.66
CA TYR A 235 -8.81 1.73 -11.29
C TYR A 235 -7.89 2.71 -10.54
N GLN A 236 -8.39 3.90 -10.22
CA GLN A 236 -7.63 4.88 -9.46
C GLN A 236 -7.30 4.39 -8.05
N TRP A 237 -8.23 3.73 -7.37
CA TRP A 237 -8.00 3.19 -6.03
C TRP A 237 -6.85 2.17 -6.01
N GLU A 238 -6.80 1.28 -7.00
CA GLU A 238 -5.68 0.35 -7.19
C GLU A 238 -4.36 1.08 -7.45
N SER A 239 -4.37 2.01 -8.41
CA SER A 239 -3.20 2.82 -8.75
C SER A 239 -2.66 3.56 -7.54
N ASN A 240 -3.55 4.19 -6.78
CA ASN A 240 -3.23 4.93 -5.56
C ASN A 240 -2.74 4.02 -4.44
N THR A 241 -3.21 2.78 -4.34
CA THR A 241 -2.69 1.81 -3.37
C THR A 241 -1.23 1.46 -3.65
N ARG A 242 -0.85 1.32 -4.93
CA ARG A 242 0.55 1.14 -5.33
C ARG A 242 1.38 2.41 -5.08
N GLY A 243 0.87 3.56 -5.49
CA GLY A 243 1.52 4.86 -5.30
C GLY A 243 1.66 5.29 -3.84
N ALA A 244 0.75 4.84 -2.96
CA ALA A 244 0.73 5.16 -1.54
C ALA A 244 2.01 4.70 -0.80
N THR A 245 2.68 3.66 -1.31
CA THR A 245 3.97 3.20 -0.78
C THR A 245 5.07 4.23 -1.03
N ILE A 246 5.07 4.91 -2.18
CA ILE A 246 6.07 5.92 -2.55
C ILE A 246 5.86 7.19 -1.73
N ILE A 247 4.64 7.72 -1.68
CA ILE A 247 4.35 8.91 -0.87
C ILE A 247 4.53 8.65 0.63
N GLY A 248 4.32 7.41 1.07
CA GLY A 248 4.56 7.01 2.45
C GLY A 248 5.99 7.26 2.89
N ALA A 249 6.96 6.97 2.01
CA ALA A 249 8.38 7.19 2.27
C ALA A 249 8.74 8.67 2.46
N VAL A 250 7.99 9.60 1.86
CA VAL A 250 8.21 11.05 2.04
C VAL A 250 7.51 11.66 3.25
N GLY A 251 6.91 10.82 4.11
CA GLY A 251 6.27 11.23 5.36
C GLY A 251 4.74 11.14 5.37
N ALA A 252 4.11 10.70 4.27
CA ALA A 252 2.66 10.49 4.24
C ALA A 252 2.19 9.30 5.10
N GLY A 253 3.11 8.55 5.72
CA GLY A 253 2.80 7.44 6.62
C GLY A 253 2.61 6.09 5.91
N GLY A 254 1.93 5.17 6.57
CA GLY A 254 1.71 3.81 6.05
C GLY A 254 3.00 2.98 5.94
N ILE A 255 2.98 1.96 5.09
CA ILE A 255 4.09 1.02 4.93
C ILE A 255 5.33 1.67 4.31
N GLY A 256 5.13 2.68 3.45
CA GLY A 256 6.23 3.41 2.81
C GLY A 256 7.18 4.06 3.80
N LEU A 257 6.63 4.67 4.85
CA LEU A 257 7.43 5.29 5.92
C LEU A 257 8.26 4.24 6.66
N LYS A 258 7.64 3.10 6.99
CA LYS A 258 8.31 2.01 7.70
C LYS A 258 9.43 1.38 6.87
N LEU A 259 9.17 1.18 5.57
CA LEU A 259 10.16 0.70 4.62
C LEU A 259 11.35 1.67 4.52
N TRP A 260 11.06 2.97 4.42
CA TRP A 260 12.09 4.02 4.38
C TRP A 260 12.96 4.05 5.65
N GLU A 261 12.36 3.97 6.83
CA GLU A 261 13.07 3.89 8.11
C GLU A 261 13.97 2.65 8.20
N ALA A 262 13.47 1.51 7.76
CA ALA A 262 14.21 0.24 7.74
C ALA A 262 15.42 0.31 6.79
N MET A 263 15.27 0.91 5.61
CA MET A 263 16.37 1.15 4.67
C MET A 263 17.42 2.10 5.26
N ARG A 264 16.99 3.20 5.89
CA ARG A 264 17.89 4.22 6.44
C ARG A 264 18.79 3.70 7.57
N THR A 265 18.31 2.72 8.33
CA THR A 265 19.08 2.17 9.47
C THR A 265 20.20 1.22 9.02
N ASN A 266 20.24 0.81 7.73
CA ASN A 266 21.30 0.02 7.07
C ASN A 266 21.71 -1.31 7.74
N SER A 267 21.06 -1.71 8.83
CA SER A 267 21.45 -2.87 9.65
C SER A 267 20.64 -4.14 9.38
N ASN A 268 19.43 -4.03 8.81
CA ASN A 268 18.48 -5.13 8.67
C ASN A 268 17.87 -5.25 7.26
N TRP A 269 18.72 -5.49 6.25
CA TRP A 269 18.26 -5.73 4.87
C TRP A 269 17.30 -6.93 4.73
N ALA A 270 17.36 -7.89 5.65
CA ALA A 270 16.38 -8.98 5.70
C ALA A 270 14.96 -8.49 6.01
N ASN A 271 14.81 -7.50 6.91
CA ASN A 271 13.53 -6.87 7.20
C ASN A 271 13.01 -6.09 5.99
N VAL A 272 13.89 -5.37 5.29
CA VAL A 272 13.53 -4.65 4.04
C VAL A 272 13.01 -5.63 3.00
N PHE A 273 13.74 -6.74 2.76
CA PHE A 273 13.33 -7.76 1.80
C PHE A 273 11.99 -8.40 2.16
N TYR A 274 11.77 -8.72 3.44
CA TYR A 274 10.48 -9.20 3.94
C TYR A 274 9.35 -8.20 3.68
N MET A 275 9.54 -6.92 4.02
CA MET A 275 8.54 -5.87 3.80
C MET A 275 8.22 -5.73 2.31
N VAL A 276 9.22 -5.74 1.43
CA VAL A 276 9.03 -5.66 -0.04
C VAL A 276 8.21 -6.85 -0.55
N LEU A 277 8.58 -8.08 -0.19
CA LEU A 277 7.82 -9.27 -0.58
C LEU A 277 6.37 -9.21 -0.10
N LEU A 278 6.17 -8.75 1.14
CA LEU A 278 4.83 -8.63 1.71
C LEU A 278 3.99 -7.55 1.00
N ILE A 279 4.58 -6.39 0.69
CA ILE A 279 3.92 -5.35 -0.12
C ILE A 279 3.51 -5.92 -1.48
N LEU A 280 4.42 -6.60 -2.19
CA LEU A 280 4.12 -7.20 -3.49
C LEU A 280 2.98 -8.22 -3.40
N PHE A 281 2.99 -9.08 -2.39
CA PHE A 281 1.95 -10.07 -2.16
C PHE A 281 0.58 -9.43 -1.91
N VAL A 282 0.53 -8.42 -1.03
CA VAL A 282 -0.72 -7.71 -0.69
C VAL A 282 -1.25 -6.93 -1.89
N VAL A 283 -0.38 -6.21 -2.61
CA VAL A 283 -0.74 -5.48 -3.84
C VAL A 283 -1.26 -6.46 -4.88
N PHE A 284 -0.62 -7.62 -5.06
CA PHE A 284 -1.10 -8.63 -5.99
C PHE A 284 -2.51 -9.14 -5.65
N ILE A 285 -2.79 -9.44 -4.37
CA ILE A 285 -4.14 -9.82 -3.93
C ILE A 285 -5.13 -8.69 -4.23
N PHE A 286 -4.76 -7.46 -3.91
CA PHE A 286 -5.59 -6.29 -4.11
C PHE A 286 -5.91 -6.03 -5.58
N ASP A 287 -4.92 -6.15 -6.46
CA ASP A 287 -5.05 -6.03 -7.91
C ASP A 287 -6.00 -7.12 -8.46
N ASN A 288 -5.92 -8.35 -7.94
CA ASN A 288 -6.83 -9.43 -8.34
C ASN A 288 -8.28 -9.17 -7.91
N ILE A 289 -8.50 -8.70 -6.67
CA ILE A 289 -9.83 -8.33 -6.17
C ILE A 289 -10.40 -7.17 -7.01
N SER A 290 -9.60 -6.13 -7.25
CA SER A 290 -10.02 -4.96 -8.04
C SER A 290 -10.34 -5.33 -9.48
N ASN A 291 -9.53 -6.19 -10.10
CA ASN A 291 -9.79 -6.74 -11.44
C ASN A 291 -11.05 -7.59 -11.48
N PHE A 292 -11.28 -8.43 -10.47
CA PHE A 292 -12.50 -9.25 -10.39
C PHE A 292 -13.75 -8.37 -10.30
N LEU A 293 -13.75 -7.36 -9.43
CA LEU A 293 -14.84 -6.41 -9.28
C LEU A 293 -15.12 -5.63 -10.58
N ARG A 294 -14.06 -5.11 -11.22
CA ARG A 294 -14.20 -4.40 -12.51
C ARG A 294 -14.73 -5.30 -13.61
N ARG A 295 -14.22 -6.54 -13.75
CA ARG A 295 -14.73 -7.50 -14.77
C ARG A 295 -16.20 -7.82 -14.57
N ARG A 296 -16.65 -7.99 -13.31
CA ARG A 296 -18.06 -8.25 -13.01
C ARG A 296 -18.92 -7.06 -13.38
N LEU A 297 -18.47 -5.84 -13.08
CA LEU A 297 -19.15 -4.62 -13.48
C LEU A 297 -19.22 -4.48 -15.00
N SER A 298 -18.10 -4.68 -15.72
CA SER A 298 -18.06 -4.60 -17.19
C SER A 298 -18.98 -5.61 -17.87
N ARG A 299 -19.13 -6.83 -17.32
CA ARG A 299 -20.12 -7.79 -17.82
C ARG A 299 -21.54 -7.27 -17.65
N THR A 300 -21.88 -6.75 -16.47
CA THR A 300 -23.19 -6.12 -16.24
C THR A 300 -23.45 -4.96 -17.19
N ILE A 301 -22.43 -4.14 -17.50
CA ILE A 301 -22.54 -3.06 -18.50
C ILE A 301 -22.82 -3.62 -19.89
N HIS A 302 -22.04 -4.62 -20.31
CA HIS A 302 -22.20 -5.24 -21.62
C HIS A 302 -23.61 -5.83 -21.79
N ASP A 303 -24.09 -6.53 -20.76
CA ASP A 303 -25.44 -7.11 -20.75
C ASP A 303 -26.52 -6.01 -20.78
N TYR A 304 -26.36 -4.92 -20.01
CA TYR A 304 -27.28 -3.78 -20.03
C TYR A 304 -27.34 -3.11 -21.42
N ASN A 305 -26.18 -2.82 -22.01
CA ASN A 305 -26.09 -2.21 -23.34
C ASN A 305 -26.66 -3.13 -24.42
N ARG A 306 -26.48 -4.45 -24.30
CA ARG A 306 -27.06 -5.43 -25.22
C ARG A 306 -28.59 -5.42 -25.14
N ILE A 307 -29.17 -5.43 -23.93
CA ILE A 307 -30.63 -5.37 -23.73
C ILE A 307 -31.20 -4.06 -24.30
N GLN A 308 -30.54 -2.93 -24.08
CA GLN A 308 -30.98 -1.65 -24.63
C GLN A 308 -30.89 -1.59 -26.16
N ALA A 309 -29.90 -2.25 -26.76
CA ALA A 309 -29.78 -2.34 -28.21
C ALA A 309 -30.86 -3.26 -28.82
N GLU A 310 -31.26 -4.33 -28.12
CA GLU A 310 -32.36 -5.23 -28.51
C GLU A 310 -33.75 -4.56 -28.38
N GLN A 311 -33.89 -3.51 -27.57
CA GLN A 311 -35.14 -2.77 -27.37
C GLN A 311 -35.35 -1.57 -28.34
N ARG A 312 -34.36 -1.27 -29.19
CA ARG A 312 -34.44 -0.24 -30.24
C ARG A 312 -34.85 -0.85 -31.58
#